data_AF-A0A7V3S033-F1
#
_entry.id   AF-A0A7V3S033-F1
#
_cell.length_a   1.000
_cell.length_b   1.000
_cell.length_c   1.000
_cell.angle_alpha   90.00
_cell.angle_beta   90.00
_cell.angle_gamma   90.00
#
_symmetry.space_group_name_H-M   'P 1'
#
loop_
_entity.id
_entity.type
_entity.pdbx_description
1 polymer ?
#
loop_
_entity_poly.entity_id
_entity_poly.type
_entity_poly.pdbx_seq_one_letter_code
_entity_poly.pdbx_strand_id
1 'polypeptide(L)' 'MFKTRVTERLGIEYPIIGGAMMWLSTPEFVAAISEAGCLGIFASAMWKTKDEFRAAVKKAKSLTRKPLGVNLNLFPAMRP' A
#
# COMPACT_ATOMS: atom_id res chain seq x y z
N MET A 1 13.44 -0.09 19.22
CA MET A 1 12.46 -0.68 18.28
C MET A 1 11.19 -1.00 19.03
N PHE A 2 10.04 -0.46 18.61
CA PHE A 2 8.75 -0.64 19.31
C PHE A 2 8.16 -2.01 18.99
N LYS A 3 7.96 -2.86 20.00
CA LYS A 3 7.24 -4.13 19.84
C LYS A 3 5.79 -3.95 20.29
N THR A 4 4.87 -4.12 19.36
CA THR A 4 3.43 -4.01 19.56
C THR A 4 2.71 -5.13 18.81
N ARG A 5 1.44 -5.37 19.15
CA ARG A 5 0.58 -6.30 18.41
C ARG A 5 0.52 -5.98 16.90
N VAL A 6 0.65 -4.71 16.51
CA VAL A 6 0.60 -4.27 15.10
C VAL A 6 1.89 -4.65 14.37
N THR A 7 3.05 -4.30 14.93
CA THR A 7 4.37 -4.61 14.34
C THR A 7 4.57 -6.11 14.20
N GLU A 8 4.14 -6.90 15.20
CA GLU A 8 4.27 -8.36 15.19
C GLU A 8 3.36 -9.03 14.15
N ARG A 9 2.10 -8.59 14.04
CA ARG A 9 1.14 -9.19 13.10
C ARG A 9 1.41 -8.82 11.64
N LEU A 10 1.90 -7.61 11.39
CA LEU A 10 2.08 -7.07 10.03
C LEU A 10 3.53 -7.20 9.52
N GLY A 11 4.47 -7.56 10.39
CA GLY A 11 5.89 -7.70 10.03
C GLY A 11 6.55 -6.37 9.68
N ILE A 12 6.20 -5.30 10.41
CA ILE A 12 6.73 -3.94 10.21
C ILE A 12 7.52 -3.46 11.44
N GLU A 13 8.40 -2.49 11.26
CA GLU A 13 9.33 -2.00 12.29
C GLU A 13 8.69 -0.95 13.19
N TYR A 14 7.89 -0.05 12.59
CA TYR A 14 7.17 1.01 13.29
C TYR A 14 5.67 0.72 13.26
N PRO A 15 4.93 0.95 14.36
CA PRO A 15 3.47 0.77 14.41
C PRO A 15 2.73 1.91 13.69
N ILE A 16 3.18 2.25 12.48
CA ILE A 16 2.69 3.35 11.66
C ILE A 16 2.20 2.77 10.35
N ILE A 17 0.98 3.16 9.97
CA ILE A 17 0.33 2.76 8.73
C ILE A 17 0.21 4.00 7.85
N GLY A 18 0.81 3.96 6.67
CA GLY A 18 0.57 4.93 5.62
C GLY A 18 -0.78 4.66 4.99
N GLY A 19 -1.81 5.40 5.42
CA GLY A 19 -3.17 5.23 4.95
C GLY A 19 -3.31 5.31 3.43
N ALA A 20 -4.33 4.64 2.91
CA ALA A 20 -4.64 4.69 1.49
C ALA A 20 -5.15 6.07 1.09
N MET A 21 -4.47 6.71 0.14
CA MET A 21 -4.82 8.05 -0.34
C MET A 21 -5.03 8.00 -1.85
N MET A 22 -6.25 8.29 -2.28
CA MET A 22 -6.55 8.39 -3.70
C MET A 22 -5.65 9.45 -4.35
N TRP A 23 -5.18 9.16 -5.56
CA TRP A 23 -4.22 9.99 -6.33
C TRP A 23 -2.77 10.01 -5.80
N LEU A 24 -2.54 9.68 -4.52
CA LEU A 24 -1.20 9.74 -3.90
C LEU A 24 -0.55 8.37 -3.68
N SER A 25 -1.32 7.29 -3.53
CA SER A 25 -0.79 5.93 -3.31
C SER A 25 -0.17 5.33 -4.59
N THR A 26 0.84 5.98 -5.16
CA THR A 26 1.66 5.48 -6.27
C THR A 26 2.58 4.34 -5.82
N PRO A 27 3.10 3.52 -6.76
CA PRO A 27 4.03 2.44 -6.42
C PRO A 27 5.26 2.92 -5.63
N GLU A 28 5.84 4.05 -6.01
CA GLU A 28 7.01 4.64 -5.37
C GLU A 28 6.68 5.12 -3.96
N PHE A 29 5.54 5.77 -3.78
CA PHE A 29 5.12 6.29 -2.49
C PHE A 29 4.85 5.16 -1.49
N VAL A 30 4.08 4.15 -1.92
CA VAL A 30 3.76 2.99 -1.08
C VAL A 30 5.03 2.20 -0.75
N ALA A 31 5.93 2.00 -1.72
CA ALA A 31 7.21 1.32 -1.48
C ALA A 31 8.11 2.11 -0.53
N ALA A 32 8.17 3.43 -0.65
CA ALA A 32 8.98 4.28 0.23
C ALA A 32 8.51 4.21 1.70
N ILE A 33 7.19 4.22 1.95
CA ILE A 33 6.64 4.02 3.30
C ILE A 33 7.07 2.66 3.86
N SER A 34 6.97 1.60 3.05
CA SER A 34 7.39 0.27 3.48
C SER A 34 8.90 0.20 3.74
N GLU A 35 9.72 0.81 2.89
CA GLU A 35 11.17 0.92 3.10
C GLU A 35 11.54 1.70 4.36
N ALA A 36 10.74 2.69 4.75
CA ALA A 36 10.90 3.39 6.03
C ALA A 36 10.54 2.53 7.27
N GLY A 37 10.10 1.27 7.08
CA GLY A 37 9.76 0.37 8.18
C GLY A 37 8.29 0.42 8.62
N CYS A 38 7.45 1.16 7.90
CA CYS A 38 6.02 1.28 8.14
C CYS A 38 5.23 0.34 7.20
N LEU A 39 3.89 0.34 7.27
CA LEU A 39 3.06 -0.34 6.26
C LEU A 39 2.54 0.67 5.22
N GLY A 40 3.05 0.63 3.99
CA GLY A 40 2.48 1.37 2.87
C GLY A 40 1.24 0.68 2.33
N ILE A 41 0.17 1.44 2.04
CA ILE A 41 -1.10 0.90 1.52
C ILE A 41 -1.49 1.53 0.17
N PHE A 42 -1.76 0.67 -0.81
CA PHE A 42 -2.36 1.08 -2.09
C PHE A 42 -3.86 1.40 -1.96
N ALA A 43 -4.33 2.42 -2.65
CA ALA A 43 -5.77 2.68 -2.84
C ALA A 43 -6.24 2.02 -4.16
N SER A 44 -6.90 0.86 -4.11
CA SER A 44 -7.28 0.09 -5.33
C SER A 44 -8.12 0.90 -6.33
N ALA A 45 -8.91 1.85 -5.83
CA ALA A 45 -9.75 2.74 -6.63
C ALA A 45 -8.97 3.82 -7.41
N MET A 46 -7.63 3.83 -7.37
CA MET A 46 -6.82 4.70 -8.23
C MET A 46 -6.71 4.22 -9.67
N TRP A 47 -6.89 2.91 -9.92
CA TRP A 47 -6.73 2.32 -11.26
C TRP A 47 -8.08 2.07 -11.93
N LYS A 48 -8.11 2.17 -13.26
CA LYS A 48 -9.31 1.90 -14.05
C LYS A 48 -9.48 0.42 -14.31
N THR A 49 -8.37 -0.28 -14.54
CA THR A 49 -8.38 -1.71 -14.88
C THR A 49 -7.60 -2.55 -13.89
N LYS A 50 -7.89 -3.85 -13.87
CA LYS A 50 -7.14 -4.84 -13.07
C LYS A 50 -5.68 -4.95 -13.50
N ASP A 51 -5.39 -4.77 -14.79
CA ASP A 51 -4.03 -4.90 -15.32
C ASP A 51 -3.17 -3.69 -14.97
N GLU A 52 -3.73 -2.49 -14.99
CA GLU A 52 -3.06 -1.28 -14.46
C GLU A 52 -2.69 -1.45 -12.99
N PHE A 53 -3.64 -1.92 -12.17
CA PHE A 53 -3.38 -2.17 -10.75
C PHE A 53 -2.32 -3.25 -10.56
N ARG A 54 -2.40 -4.35 -11.32
CA ARG A 54 -1.40 -5.42 -11.28
C ARG A 54 0.00 -4.92 -11.64
N ALA A 55 0.11 -4.06 -12.65
CA ALA A 55 1.37 -3.44 -13.05
C ALA A 55 1.92 -2.53 -11.93
N ALA A 56 1.06 -1.74 -11.29
CA ALA A 56 1.43 -0.90 -10.14
C ALA A 56 1.96 -1.73 -8.96
N VAL A 57 1.28 -2.83 -8.61
CA VAL A 57 1.74 -3.75 -7.55
C VAL A 57 3.07 -4.40 -7.90
N LYS A 58 3.25 -4.84 -9.16
CA LYS A 58 4.54 -5.40 -9.64
C LYS A 58 5.67 -4.38 -9.51
N LYS A 59 5.41 -3.10 -9.86
CA LYS A 59 6.37 -2.02 -9.72
C LYS A 59 6.75 -1.76 -8.26
N ALA A 60 5.79 -1.70 -7.33
CA ALA A 60 6.14 -1.54 -5.91
C ALA A 60 6.96 -2.73 -5.39
N LYS A 61 6.60 -3.96 -5.79
CA LYS A 61 7.38 -5.17 -5.42
C LYS A 61 8.77 -5.25 -6.06
N SER A 62 9.06 -4.48 -7.12
CA SER A 62 10.43 -4.33 -7.62
C SER A 62 11.24 -3.28 -6.85
N LEU A 63 10.57 -2.37 -6.15
CA LEU A 63 11.20 -1.32 -5.34
C LEU A 63 11.44 -1.74 -3.89
N THR A 64 10.62 -2.63 -3.35
CA THR A 64 10.74 -3.12 -1.96
C THR A 64 10.39 -4.60 -1.83
N ARG A 65 11.06 -5.27 -0.89
CA ARG A 65 10.71 -6.63 -0.42
C ARG A 65 9.89 -6.63 0.87
N LYS A 66 9.70 -5.47 1.49
CA LYS A 66 8.97 -5.31 2.75
C LYS A 66 7.45 -5.41 2.51
N PRO A 67 6.65 -5.67 3.56
CA PRO A 67 5.20 -5.82 3.43
C PRO A 67 4.52 -4.59 2.81
N LEU A 68 3.50 -4.84 2.01
CA LEU A 68 2.64 -3.82 1.39
C LEU A 68 1.18 -4.19 1.64
N GLY A 69 0.34 -3.19 1.84
CA GLY A 69 -1.11 -3.34 1.97
C GLY A 69 -1.86 -2.88 0.74
N VAL A 70 -3.12 -3.31 0.62
CA VAL A 70 -4.07 -2.82 -0.38
C VAL A 70 -5.39 -2.53 0.32
N ASN A 71 -5.86 -1.29 0.22
CA ASN A 71 -7.24 -0.94 0.51
C ASN A 71 -8.09 -1.29 -0.71
N LEU A 72 -8.99 -2.26 -0.53
CA LEU A 72 -10.02 -2.59 -1.51
C LEU A 72 -11.25 -1.73 -1.23
N ASN A 73 -11.46 -0.75 -2.09
CA ASN A 73 -12.61 0.14 -1.98
C ASN A 73 -13.88 -0.58 -2.47
N LEU A 74 -14.92 -0.61 -1.64
CA LEU A 74 -16.21 -1.25 -1.91
C LEU A 74 -17.34 -0.23 -2.12
N PHE A 75 -17.03 1.07 -2.12
CA PHE A 75 -18.03 2.09 -2.42
C PHE A 75 -18.47 1.96 -3.89
N PRO A 76 -19.73 2.28 -4.21
CA PRO A 76 -20.18 2.31 -5.58
C PRO A 76 -19.27 3.25 -6.38
N ALA A 77 -18.61 2.69 -7.39
CA ALA A 77 -17.75 3.47 -8.27
C ALA A 77 -18.66 4.37 -9.11
N MET A 78 -18.66 5.68 -8.85
CA MET A 78 -19.17 6.67 -9.80
C MET A 78 -18.15 6.79 -10.93
N ARG A 79 -18.17 5.82 -11.84
CA ARG A 79 -17.42 5.85 -13.09
C ARG A 79 -18.44 5.58 -14.21
N PRO A 80 -18.56 6.46 -15.21
CA PRO A 80 -19.41 6.21 -16.36
C PRO A 80 -18.98 4.96 -17.12
#